data_AF-Q2H3V4-F1
#
_entry.id   AF-Q2H3V4-F1
#
_cell.length_a   1.000
_cell.length_b   1.000
_cell.length_c   1.000
_cell.angle_alpha   90.00
_cell.angle_beta   90.00
_cell.angle_gamma   90.00
#
_symmetry.space_group_name_H-M   'P 1'
#
loop_
_entity.id
_entity.type
_entity.pdbx_description
1 polymer ?
#
loop_
_entity_poly.entity_id
_entity_poly.type
_entity_poly.pdbx_seq_one_letter_code
_entity_poly.pdbx_strand_id
1 'polypeptide(L)'
;MDSAYHTITITCHCNAAKQVLTPRDTQGVFSNLSLCHSSTRYFCSTCGCHIFRARHPSPTAPSEEWKWEVATGTIIDAPASSRVPETSHHQHTNATNDGGLSPWLQAPPPSHDTDSPPPPDENNNDTLRASCHCTSITLLIARASPSPLNPNSPYPDLLLPYTTTPLPTILNPSHEKWYLRPTNTNIDANADTNTSSIPSPPQANNAHAHVPYRYLAGTCACQLCCLTSGFEIQTWAFIPRRNIAIRGSSSSSSSSIPVPAAPSPLFPPPSPPPSSLNHATYQPLDFSHLPAGVPLKKYESSPGRAREFCAVCGATVFWHDTFPA
;
A
#
# COMPACT_ATOMS: atom_id res chain seq x y z
N MET A 1 22.42 34.60 -20.81
CA MET A 1 23.19 33.55 -20.10
C MET A 1 22.16 32.61 -19.51
N ASP A 2 22.25 31.34 -19.90
CA ASP A 2 21.16 30.36 -19.93
C ASP A 2 20.42 30.17 -18.60
N SER A 3 19.10 30.37 -18.64
CA SER A 3 18.18 29.78 -17.66
C SER A 3 18.11 28.29 -17.94
N ALA A 4 19.03 27.51 -17.37
CA ALA A 4 18.98 26.06 -17.43
C ALA A 4 17.70 25.60 -16.71
N TYR A 5 16.69 25.19 -17.48
CA TYR A 5 15.47 24.60 -16.94
C TYR A 5 15.84 23.42 -16.02
N HIS A 6 15.31 23.42 -14.80
CA HIS A 6 15.63 22.44 -13.76
C HIS A 6 15.01 21.06 -14.07
N THR A 7 15.55 20.28 -15.01
CA THR A 7 14.93 19.01 -15.41
C THR A 7 15.01 17.92 -14.33
N ILE A 8 13.98 17.09 -14.22
CA ILE A 8 13.96 15.88 -13.39
C ILE A 8 13.88 14.65 -14.29
N THR A 9 14.72 13.64 -14.05
CA THR A 9 14.63 12.35 -14.74
C THR A 9 13.94 11.33 -13.85
N ILE A 10 12.91 10.70 -14.40
CA ILE A 10 12.18 9.61 -13.75
C ILE A 10 12.41 8.29 -14.48
N THR A 11 12.26 7.18 -13.77
CA THR A 11 12.18 5.85 -14.36
C THR A 11 11.39 4.88 -13.48
N CYS A 12 11.07 3.73 -14.04
CA CYS A 12 10.62 2.56 -13.29
C CYS A 12 11.68 1.46 -13.38
N HIS A 13 11.50 0.39 -12.60
CA HIS A 13 12.49 -0.68 -12.55
C HIS A 13 12.79 -1.31 -13.94
N CYS A 14 11.78 -1.47 -14.79
CA CYS A 14 11.97 -2.00 -16.15
C CYS A 14 12.34 -0.95 -17.21
N ASN A 15 12.54 0.32 -16.82
CA ASN A 15 12.83 1.47 -17.68
C ASN A 15 11.78 1.84 -18.74
N ALA A 16 10.67 1.12 -18.83
CA ALA A 16 9.60 1.41 -19.80
C ALA A 16 8.93 2.79 -19.59
N ALA A 17 9.03 3.35 -18.39
CA ALA A 17 8.49 4.67 -18.04
C ALA A 17 9.57 5.76 -17.93
N LYS A 18 10.78 5.53 -18.46
CA LYS A 18 11.88 6.50 -18.37
C LYS A 18 11.56 7.77 -19.15
N GLN A 19 11.58 8.92 -18.48
CA GLN A 19 11.25 10.22 -19.08
C GLN A 19 12.05 11.34 -18.41
N VAL A 20 12.29 12.43 -19.15
CA VAL A 20 12.83 13.69 -18.62
C VAL A 20 11.70 14.71 -18.55
N LEU A 21 11.50 15.29 -17.38
CA LEU A 21 10.44 16.25 -17.09
C LEU A 21 11.07 17.63 -16.91
N THR A 22 10.54 18.63 -17.62
CA THR A 22 10.87 20.04 -17.39
C THR A 22 9.83 20.66 -16.46
N PRO A 23 10.21 21.24 -15.31
CA PRO A 23 9.34 22.09 -14.53
C PRO A 23 8.89 23.27 -15.40
N ARG A 24 7.59 23.53 -15.43
CA ARG A 24 7.08 24.79 -16.00
C ARG A 24 7.13 25.87 -14.93
N ASP A 25 7.41 27.10 -15.36
CA ASP A 25 7.57 28.27 -14.50
C ASP A 25 6.36 28.45 -13.58
N THR A 26 6.61 28.78 -12.32
CA THR A 26 5.68 28.69 -11.18
C THR A 26 4.60 29.78 -11.15
N GLN A 27 4.18 30.35 -12.29
CA GLN A 27 2.98 31.23 -12.35
C GLN A 27 1.64 30.47 -12.21
N GLY A 28 1.67 29.34 -11.50
CA GLY A 28 0.49 28.63 -11.02
C GLY A 28 0.83 27.96 -9.68
N VAL A 29 1.17 28.76 -8.67
CA VAL A 29 1.40 28.25 -7.32
C VAL A 29 0.16 27.52 -6.80
N PHE A 30 0.45 26.38 -6.19
CA PHE A 30 -0.40 25.44 -5.49
C PHE A 30 -1.29 26.06 -4.38
N SER A 31 -2.26 25.25 -3.90
CA SER A 31 -3.27 25.46 -2.83
C SER A 31 -4.52 26.28 -3.25
N ASN A 32 -5.81 25.91 -2.99
CA ASN A 32 -6.48 25.32 -1.81
C ASN A 32 -7.74 24.46 -2.15
N LEU A 33 -8.06 23.48 -1.27
CA LEU A 33 -9.29 22.68 -0.92
C LEU A 33 -10.41 22.39 -1.98
N SER A 34 -11.18 21.27 -2.01
CA SER A 34 -11.30 19.98 -1.28
C SER A 34 -12.16 18.95 -2.06
N LEU A 35 -11.82 17.66 -1.91
CA LEU A 35 -12.49 16.34 -2.07
C LEU A 35 -13.24 15.82 -3.34
N CYS A 36 -12.63 14.75 -3.88
CA CYS A 36 -13.11 13.42 -4.31
C CYS A 36 -14.17 13.26 -5.42
N HIS A 37 -13.70 13.18 -6.69
CA HIS A 37 -14.05 12.23 -7.78
C HIS A 37 -13.02 12.26 -8.94
N SER A 38 -11.85 12.87 -8.75
CA SER A 38 -11.09 13.52 -9.83
C SER A 38 -9.67 13.02 -10.09
N SER A 39 -9.24 11.89 -9.51
CA SER A 39 -7.84 11.46 -9.59
C SER A 39 -7.61 10.17 -10.38
N THR A 40 -6.68 10.23 -11.34
CA THR A 40 -6.20 9.08 -12.11
C THR A 40 -4.76 8.78 -11.70
N ARG A 41 -4.47 7.50 -11.42
CA ARG A 41 -3.11 7.02 -11.14
C ARG A 41 -2.56 6.30 -12.36
N TYR A 42 -1.35 6.63 -12.76
CA TYR A 42 -0.64 6.03 -13.88
C TYR A 42 0.45 5.12 -13.35
N PHE A 43 0.52 3.91 -13.88
CA PHE A 43 1.53 2.91 -13.51
C PHE A 43 2.10 2.22 -14.73
N CYS A 44 3.31 1.69 -14.58
CA CYS A 44 3.93 0.87 -15.59
C CYS A 44 3.20 -0.47 -15.70
N SER A 45 2.62 -0.77 -16.86
CA SER A 45 1.92 -2.04 -17.10
C SER A 45 2.84 -3.26 -17.09
N THR A 46 4.16 -3.08 -17.17
CA THR A 46 5.15 -4.16 -17.12
C THR A 46 5.55 -4.53 -15.70
N CYS A 47 5.93 -3.54 -14.87
CA CYS A 47 6.48 -3.78 -13.53
C CYS A 47 5.57 -3.32 -12.37
N GLY A 48 4.43 -2.69 -12.65
CA GLY A 48 3.46 -2.24 -11.65
C GLY A 48 3.77 -0.89 -10.99
N CYS A 49 4.98 -0.35 -11.18
CA CYS A 49 5.42 0.89 -10.56
C CYS A 49 4.48 2.08 -10.84
N HIS A 50 3.96 2.72 -9.79
CA HIS A 50 3.21 3.97 -9.90
C HIS A 50 4.16 5.11 -10.28
N ILE A 51 3.79 5.89 -11.29
CA ILE A 51 4.64 6.95 -11.84
C ILE A 51 4.03 8.32 -11.60
N PHE A 52 2.76 8.48 -11.95
CA PHE A 52 2.07 9.76 -11.85
C PHE A 52 0.73 9.63 -11.16
N ARG A 53 0.32 10.72 -10.52
CA ARG A 53 -1.07 10.98 -10.17
C ARG A 53 -1.50 12.25 -10.87
N ALA A 54 -2.57 12.18 -11.64
CA ALA A 54 -3.23 13.36 -12.19
C ALA A 54 -4.53 13.59 -11.41
N ARG A 55 -4.85 14.85 -11.11
CA ARG A 55 -6.03 15.23 -10.34
C ARG A 55 -6.72 16.43 -10.97
N HIS A 56 -8.01 16.29 -11.21
CA HIS A 56 -8.86 17.34 -11.71
C HIS A 56 -9.19 18.36 -10.60
N PRO A 57 -9.08 19.67 -10.86
CA PRO A 57 -9.45 20.70 -9.89
C PRO A 57 -10.97 20.87 -9.72
N SER A 58 -11.77 20.58 -10.76
CA SER A 58 -13.25 20.59 -10.74
C SER A 58 -13.82 19.58 -11.74
N PRO A 59 -14.92 18.83 -11.49
CA PRO A 59 -15.46 17.83 -12.43
C PRO A 59 -15.76 18.33 -13.85
N THR A 60 -15.89 19.66 -14.04
CA THR A 60 -16.27 20.29 -15.31
C THR A 60 -15.12 21.07 -15.99
N ALA A 61 -13.93 21.06 -15.41
CA ALA A 61 -12.80 21.80 -15.97
C ALA A 61 -12.27 21.18 -17.29
N PRO A 62 -11.65 21.96 -18.18
CA PRO A 62 -10.97 21.46 -19.37
C PRO A 62 -9.71 20.65 -19.04
N SER A 63 -9.27 19.78 -19.97
CA SER A 63 -8.13 18.85 -19.77
C SER A 63 -6.79 19.51 -19.46
N GLU A 64 -6.60 20.76 -19.85
CA GLU A 64 -5.37 21.52 -19.58
C GLU A 64 -5.24 21.95 -18.10
N GLU A 65 -6.28 21.79 -17.28
CA GLU A 65 -6.28 22.20 -15.86
C GLU A 65 -5.88 21.08 -14.87
N TRP A 66 -5.51 19.90 -15.35
CA TRP A 66 -5.13 18.78 -14.48
C TRP A 66 -3.85 19.09 -13.69
N LYS A 67 -3.88 18.84 -12.37
CA LYS A 67 -2.70 18.88 -11.52
C LYS A 67 -1.99 17.55 -11.58
N TRP A 68 -0.73 17.57 -11.98
CA TRP A 68 0.11 16.37 -12.09
C TRP A 68 1.10 16.30 -10.94
N GLU A 69 1.30 15.10 -10.46
CA GLU A 69 2.24 14.77 -9.40
C GLU A 69 3.03 13.54 -9.82
N VAL A 70 4.30 13.51 -9.40
CA VAL A 70 5.22 12.42 -9.67
C VAL A 70 5.45 11.60 -8.40
N ALA A 71 5.49 10.29 -8.55
CA ALA A 71 5.84 9.39 -7.46
C ALA A 71 7.35 9.49 -7.21
N THR A 72 7.75 10.01 -6.05
CA THR A 72 9.15 10.44 -5.79
C THR A 72 10.17 9.30 -5.87
N GLY A 73 9.77 8.07 -5.55
CA GLY A 73 10.63 6.89 -5.66
C GLY A 73 11.02 6.53 -7.10
N THR A 74 10.46 7.20 -8.10
CA THR A 74 10.84 7.07 -9.52
C THR A 74 11.93 8.04 -9.96
N ILE A 75 12.23 9.06 -9.15
CA ILE A 75 13.19 10.11 -9.49
C ILE A 75 14.61 9.56 -9.33
N ILE A 76 15.37 9.54 -10.43
CA ILE A 76 16.76 9.03 -10.45
C ILE A 76 17.79 10.14 -10.67
N ASP A 77 17.35 11.27 -11.20
CA ASP A 77 18.19 12.45 -11.35
C ASP A 77 17.34 13.71 -11.16
N ALA A 78 17.85 14.63 -10.35
CA ALA A 78 17.25 15.91 -10.06
C ALA A 78 18.34 16.89 -9.62
N PRO A 79 18.19 18.20 -9.91
CA PRO A 79 19.09 19.23 -9.43
C PRO A 79 19.22 19.15 -7.91
N ALA A 80 20.39 19.49 -7.37
CA ALA A 80 20.65 19.39 -5.93
C ALA A 80 19.63 20.18 -5.10
N SER A 81 19.13 21.30 -5.62
CA SER A 81 18.07 22.13 -5.02
C SER A 81 16.69 21.47 -4.99
N SER A 82 16.44 20.44 -5.79
CA SER A 82 15.13 19.78 -5.95
C SER A 82 15.04 18.41 -5.28
N ARG A 83 16.11 17.90 -4.66
CA ARG A 83 16.14 16.57 -4.03
C ARG A 83 15.39 16.51 -2.69
N VAL A 84 15.20 17.65 -2.04
CA VAL A 84 14.41 17.77 -0.81
C VAL A 84 13.22 18.68 -1.12
N PRO A 85 11.97 18.23 -0.89
CA PRO A 85 10.82 19.11 -1.04
C PRO A 85 11.01 20.34 -0.13
N GLU A 86 10.80 21.54 -0.67
CA GLU A 86 10.78 22.78 0.14
C GLU A 86 9.70 22.70 1.23
N THR A 87 8.64 21.92 1.00
CA THR A 87 7.58 21.64 1.96
C THR A 87 7.19 20.16 1.92
N SER A 88 6.96 19.57 3.10
CA SER A 88 6.39 18.24 3.26
C SER A 88 5.24 18.32 4.27
N HIS A 89 4.21 17.51 4.07
CA HIS A 89 3.07 17.45 4.99
C HIS A 89 2.43 16.06 4.91
N HIS A 90 1.86 15.63 6.03
CA HIS A 90 1.10 14.38 6.11
C HIS A 90 -0.37 14.68 5.80
N GLN A 91 -0.99 13.82 5.00
CA GLN A 91 -2.36 13.99 4.54
C GLN A 91 -3.16 12.71 4.81
N HIS A 92 -4.42 12.87 5.24
CA HIS A 92 -5.38 11.77 5.41
C HIS A 92 -4.92 10.75 6.46
N THR A 93 -4.23 11.23 7.51
CA THR A 93 -3.67 10.35 8.54
C THR A 93 -4.77 9.70 9.38
N ASN A 94 -5.92 10.37 9.56
CA ASN A 94 -7.08 9.79 10.23
C ASN A 94 -7.56 8.45 9.63
N ALA A 95 -7.41 8.25 8.31
CA ALA A 95 -7.84 7.01 7.66
C ALA A 95 -7.08 5.75 8.14
N THR A 96 -5.93 5.95 8.80
CA THR A 96 -5.11 4.86 9.35
C THR A 96 -5.53 4.47 10.77
N ASN A 97 -6.38 5.26 11.43
CA ASN A 97 -6.75 5.18 12.85
C ASN A 97 -5.61 5.41 13.86
N ASP A 98 -4.36 5.10 13.52
CA ASP A 98 -3.18 5.22 14.39
C ASP A 98 -2.19 6.30 13.94
N GLY A 99 -2.58 7.12 12.95
CA GLY A 99 -1.72 8.13 12.33
C GLY A 99 -0.79 7.56 11.26
N GLY A 100 -0.76 6.25 11.07
CA GLY A 100 0.07 5.58 10.06
C GLY A 100 1.54 5.88 10.31
N LEU A 101 2.30 6.19 9.25
CA LEU A 101 3.72 6.49 9.40
C LEU A 101 4.02 7.91 9.94
N SER A 102 3.01 8.77 10.07
CA SER A 102 3.21 10.18 10.40
C SER A 102 3.93 10.44 11.73
N PRO A 103 3.75 9.67 12.82
CA PRO A 103 4.46 9.91 14.08
C PRO A 103 5.98 9.74 13.99
N TRP A 104 6.45 8.97 13.01
CA TRP A 104 7.88 8.70 12.79
C TRP A 104 8.52 9.60 11.72
N LEU A 105 7.73 10.40 11.02
CA LEU A 105 8.20 11.28 9.94
C LEU A 105 8.16 12.73 10.40
N GLN A 106 9.33 13.36 10.49
CA GLN A 106 9.47 14.77 10.82
C GLN A 106 8.82 15.65 9.74
N ALA A 107 7.59 16.10 10.00
CA ALA A 107 6.90 17.09 9.18
C ALA A 107 6.07 18.03 10.07
N PRO A 108 5.73 19.23 9.60
CA PRO A 108 4.78 20.10 10.27
C PRO A 108 3.45 19.37 10.54
N PRO A 109 2.74 19.70 11.62
CA PRO A 109 1.45 19.07 11.94
C PRO A 109 0.48 19.17 10.75
N PRO A 110 -0.36 18.14 10.53
CA PRO A 110 -1.20 18.04 9.34
C PRO A 110 -2.14 19.25 9.20
N SER A 111 -2.29 19.74 7.98
CA SER A 111 -3.30 20.76 7.64
C SER A 111 -4.65 20.07 7.45
N HIS A 112 -5.56 20.25 8.42
CA HIS A 112 -6.98 19.84 8.38
C HIS A 112 -7.27 18.46 7.76
N ASP A 113 -7.23 17.40 8.57
CA ASP A 113 -7.80 16.10 8.17
C ASP A 113 -9.34 16.19 8.21
N THR A 114 -9.98 15.99 7.06
CA THR A 114 -11.45 15.97 6.91
C THR A 114 -12.03 14.56 6.77
N ASP A 115 -11.17 13.55 6.65
CA ASP A 115 -11.60 12.16 6.55
C ASP A 115 -11.96 11.60 7.94
N SER A 116 -13.15 11.02 8.02
CA SER A 116 -13.57 10.23 9.18
C SER A 116 -12.76 8.94 9.24
N PRO A 117 -12.38 8.47 10.43
CA PRO A 117 -11.75 7.17 10.58
C PRO A 117 -12.66 6.08 9.97
N PRO A 118 -12.09 5.06 9.30
CA PRO A 118 -12.88 3.92 8.87
C PRO A 118 -13.58 3.29 10.09
N PRO A 119 -14.81 2.77 9.92
CA PRO A 119 -15.52 2.13 11.02
C PRO A 119 -14.64 1.03 11.62
N PRO A 120 -14.68 0.83 12.95
CA PRO A 120 -13.97 -0.27 13.58
C PRO A 120 -14.40 -1.58 12.93
N ASP A 121 -13.45 -2.50 12.75
CA ASP A 121 -13.73 -3.82 12.21
C ASP A 121 -14.57 -4.57 13.27
N GLU A 122 -15.90 -4.53 13.14
CA GLU A 122 -16.85 -5.11 14.10
C GLU A 122 -16.79 -6.65 14.14
N ASN A 123 -16.12 -7.26 13.16
CA ASN A 123 -15.98 -8.71 13.09
C ASN A 123 -14.74 -9.16 13.86
N ASN A 124 -14.98 -9.70 15.06
CA ASN A 124 -14.04 -10.47 15.87
C ASN A 124 -13.70 -11.83 15.23
N ASN A 125 -13.43 -11.86 13.93
CA ASN A 125 -13.07 -13.07 13.20
C ASN A 125 -11.55 -13.24 13.17
N ASP A 126 -11.12 -14.50 13.13
CA ASP A 126 -9.71 -14.93 12.98
C ASP A 126 -9.08 -14.54 11.63
N THR A 127 -9.80 -13.80 10.79
CA THR A 127 -9.37 -13.40 9.45
C THR A 127 -9.56 -11.91 9.21
N LEU A 128 -8.57 -11.30 8.57
CA LEU A 128 -8.55 -9.91 8.15
C LEU A 128 -8.76 -9.82 6.64
N ARG A 129 -9.64 -8.92 6.20
CA ARG A 129 -9.85 -8.67 4.78
C ARG A 129 -8.87 -7.61 4.29
N ALA A 130 -8.22 -7.87 3.17
CA ALA A 130 -7.40 -6.89 2.47
C ALA A 130 -7.81 -6.78 1.00
N SER A 131 -7.68 -5.60 0.40
CA SER A 131 -7.98 -5.42 -1.02
C SER A 131 -7.18 -4.28 -1.63
N CYS A 132 -6.87 -4.38 -2.92
CA CYS A 132 -6.36 -3.24 -3.68
C CYS A 132 -7.47 -2.18 -3.89
N HIS A 133 -7.08 -0.99 -4.34
CA HIS A 133 -8.02 0.14 -4.54
C HIS A 133 -9.20 -0.20 -5.47
N CYS A 134 -8.97 -0.89 -6.59
CA CYS A 134 -10.05 -1.30 -7.50
C CYS A 134 -10.81 -2.55 -7.03
N THR A 135 -10.45 -3.13 -5.89
CA THR A 135 -11.04 -4.34 -5.27
C THR A 135 -10.96 -5.63 -6.10
N SER A 136 -10.36 -5.57 -7.29
CA SER A 136 -10.21 -6.73 -8.19
C SER A 136 -9.28 -7.79 -7.58
N ILE A 137 -8.36 -7.39 -6.71
CA ILE A 137 -7.66 -8.29 -5.79
C ILE A 137 -8.27 -8.09 -4.40
N THR A 138 -8.85 -9.17 -3.87
CA THR A 138 -9.37 -9.22 -2.50
C THR A 138 -8.83 -10.48 -1.83
N LEU A 139 -8.34 -10.33 -0.61
CA LEU A 139 -7.70 -11.38 0.18
C LEU A 139 -8.41 -11.54 1.52
N LEU A 140 -8.37 -12.76 2.04
CA LEU A 140 -8.52 -13.04 3.47
C LEU A 140 -7.17 -13.48 4.01
N ILE A 141 -6.76 -12.85 5.10
CA ILE A 141 -5.49 -13.09 5.79
C ILE A 141 -5.84 -13.63 7.17
N ALA A 142 -5.48 -14.87 7.46
CA ALA A 142 -5.62 -15.40 8.81
C ALA A 142 -4.76 -14.57 9.78
N ARG A 143 -5.23 -14.34 11.01
CA ARG A 143 -4.42 -13.74 12.07
C ARG A 143 -3.27 -14.69 12.43
N ALA A 144 -2.19 -14.11 12.94
CA ALA A 144 -1.02 -14.90 13.31
C ALA A 144 -1.39 -15.88 14.44
N SER A 145 -0.81 -17.07 14.38
CA SER A 145 -0.90 -18.12 15.41
C SER A 145 0.48 -18.73 15.64
N PRO A 146 0.73 -19.41 16.78
CA PRO A 146 1.98 -20.11 17.01
C PRO A 146 2.24 -21.12 15.90
N SER A 147 3.35 -20.97 15.19
CA SER A 147 3.76 -21.96 14.21
C SER A 147 5.26 -21.88 13.98
N PRO A 148 5.98 -23.02 13.95
CA PRO A 148 7.39 -23.03 13.57
C PRO A 148 7.60 -22.62 12.10
N LEU A 149 6.52 -22.64 11.30
CA LEU A 149 6.54 -22.23 9.90
C LEU A 149 6.27 -20.72 9.71
N ASN A 150 6.24 -19.93 10.79
CA ASN A 150 6.14 -18.48 10.67
C ASN A 150 7.50 -17.88 10.28
N PRO A 151 7.54 -16.92 9.35
CA PRO A 151 8.79 -16.38 8.86
C PRO A 151 9.54 -15.62 9.95
N ASN A 152 10.86 -15.69 9.89
CA ASN A 152 11.75 -14.81 10.63
C ASN A 152 12.55 -13.91 9.69
N SER A 153 12.89 -12.72 10.17
CA SER A 153 13.77 -11.79 9.49
C SER A 153 14.56 -11.01 10.53
N PRO A 154 15.79 -10.60 10.18
CA PRO A 154 16.45 -9.47 10.82
C PRO A 154 15.55 -8.22 10.86
N TYR A 155 15.85 -7.30 11.77
CA TYR A 155 15.21 -5.99 11.80
C TYR A 155 15.52 -5.21 10.51
N PRO A 156 14.55 -4.43 9.98
CA PRO A 156 14.78 -3.62 8.80
C PRO A 156 15.77 -2.48 9.11
N ASP A 157 16.53 -2.07 8.09
CA ASP A 157 17.57 -1.03 8.21
C ASP A 157 17.02 0.32 8.69
N LEU A 158 15.78 0.64 8.32
CA LEU A 158 15.07 1.85 8.76
C LEU A 158 14.65 1.80 10.24
N LEU A 159 14.73 0.64 10.89
CA LEU A 159 14.55 0.49 12.34
C LEU A 159 15.91 0.43 13.05
N LEU A 160 16.82 -0.41 12.55
CA LEU A 160 18.18 -0.57 13.09
C LEU A 160 19.21 -0.49 11.95
N PRO A 161 20.00 0.59 11.83
CA PRO A 161 20.93 0.75 10.72
C PRO A 161 22.04 -0.31 10.73
N TYR A 162 22.27 -0.98 9.61
CA TYR A 162 23.21 -2.10 9.51
C TYR A 162 24.67 -1.68 9.73
N THR A 163 25.00 -0.42 9.41
CA THR A 163 26.36 0.12 9.49
C THR A 163 26.80 0.44 10.91
N THR A 164 25.85 0.68 11.82
CA THR A 164 26.13 1.13 13.18
C THR A 164 25.58 0.19 14.25
N THR A 165 24.66 -0.70 13.90
CA THR A 165 24.08 -1.67 14.84
C THR A 165 24.89 -2.97 14.84
N PRO A 166 25.22 -3.55 16.01
CA PRO A 166 25.86 -4.85 16.07
C PRO A 166 25.04 -5.96 15.40
N LEU A 167 25.71 -6.81 14.61
CA LEU A 167 25.07 -7.91 13.87
C LEU A 167 24.19 -8.81 14.76
N PRO A 168 24.60 -9.23 15.98
CA PRO A 168 23.75 -10.08 16.83
C PRO A 168 22.40 -9.44 17.18
N THR A 169 22.32 -8.12 17.24
CA THR A 169 21.06 -7.38 17.49
C THR A 169 20.22 -7.32 16.22
N ILE A 170 20.83 -6.98 15.07
CA ILE A 170 20.15 -6.88 13.77
C ILE A 170 19.44 -8.19 13.42
N LEU A 171 20.06 -9.34 13.72
CA LEU A 171 19.53 -10.67 13.42
C LEU A 171 18.20 -11.00 14.12
N ASN A 172 17.70 -10.13 15.00
CA ASN A 172 16.43 -10.34 15.72
C ASN A 172 16.42 -11.69 16.46
N PRO A 173 17.35 -11.90 17.42
CA PRO A 173 17.54 -13.19 18.08
C PRO A 173 16.34 -13.61 18.94
N SER A 174 15.53 -12.63 19.37
CA SER A 174 14.30 -12.84 20.12
C SER A 174 13.09 -13.18 19.23
N HIS A 175 13.26 -13.22 17.90
CA HIS A 175 12.18 -13.47 16.94
C HIS A 175 10.98 -12.52 17.11
N GLU A 176 11.24 -11.25 17.40
CA GLU A 176 10.18 -10.27 17.64
C GLU A 176 9.30 -10.06 16.40
N LYS A 177 8.00 -9.87 16.65
CA LYS A 177 6.94 -9.65 15.65
C LYS A 177 6.07 -8.49 16.12
N TRP A 178 5.65 -7.62 15.21
CA TRP A 178 5.00 -6.35 15.57
C TRP A 178 3.83 -5.92 14.70
N TYR A 179 3.49 -6.65 13.64
CA TYR A 179 2.45 -6.30 12.68
C TYR A 179 1.12 -7.03 12.87
N LEU A 180 0.05 -6.30 12.58
CA LEU A 180 -1.36 -6.56 12.90
C LEU A 180 -1.64 -6.43 14.40
N ARG A 181 -2.58 -5.53 14.72
CA ARG A 181 -3.05 -5.36 16.08
C ARG A 181 -3.69 -6.67 16.57
N PRO A 182 -3.52 -6.97 17.86
CA PRO A 182 -4.33 -7.97 18.55
C PRO A 182 -5.81 -7.89 18.23
N THR A 183 -6.52 -9.01 18.33
CA THR A 183 -7.98 -8.96 18.53
C THR A 183 -8.28 -8.07 19.73
N ASN A 184 -9.33 -7.24 19.66
CA ASN A 184 -9.80 -6.42 20.76
C ASN A 184 -10.39 -7.31 21.88
N THR A 185 -9.57 -8.13 22.52
CA THR A 185 -9.90 -8.78 23.78
C THR A 185 -9.38 -7.85 24.88
N ASN A 186 -10.25 -6.91 25.29
CA ASN A 186 -10.07 -5.97 26.40
C ASN A 186 -8.78 -5.16 26.40
N ILE A 187 -8.77 -4.06 25.64
CA ILE A 187 -8.00 -2.89 26.07
C ILE A 187 -8.91 -2.20 27.08
N ASP A 188 -8.57 -2.32 28.37
CA ASP A 188 -9.15 -1.47 29.41
C ASP A 188 -9.03 -0.02 28.94
N ALA A 189 -10.16 0.68 28.86
CA ALA A 189 -10.31 2.02 28.32
C ALA A 189 -9.65 3.12 29.19
N ASN A 190 -8.56 2.80 29.90
CA ASN A 190 -7.86 3.68 30.84
C ASN A 190 -6.32 3.63 30.69
N ALA A 191 -5.78 3.11 29.58
CA ALA A 191 -4.37 3.30 29.27
C ALA A 191 -4.18 4.69 28.65
N ASP A 192 -3.83 5.65 29.50
CA ASP A 192 -3.55 7.04 29.16
C ASP A 192 -2.71 7.18 27.87
N THR A 193 -3.27 7.93 26.93
CA THR A 193 -2.75 8.27 25.59
C THR A 193 -1.54 9.20 25.62
N ASN A 194 -0.53 8.95 26.46
CA ASN A 194 0.60 9.89 26.55
C ASN A 194 1.95 9.33 27.03
N THR A 195 2.31 8.09 26.73
CA THR A 195 3.70 7.64 26.93
C THR A 195 4.27 6.86 25.74
N SER A 196 5.25 7.48 25.10
CA SER A 196 6.18 6.95 24.10
C SER A 196 7.16 5.94 24.72
N SER A 197 6.69 4.99 25.51
CA SER A 197 7.54 3.95 26.11
C SER A 197 7.34 2.61 25.40
N ILE A 198 8.46 2.06 24.94
CA ILE A 198 8.62 0.67 24.50
C ILE A 198 7.97 -0.25 25.56
N PRO A 199 7.11 -1.21 25.18
CA PRO A 199 6.48 -2.08 26.16
C PRO A 199 7.54 -2.92 26.88
N SER A 200 7.57 -2.86 28.20
CA SER A 200 8.35 -3.78 29.05
C SER A 200 7.88 -5.23 28.82
N PRO A 201 8.77 -6.24 28.92
CA PRO A 201 8.37 -7.64 28.79
C PRO A 201 7.35 -8.01 29.88
N PRO A 202 6.37 -8.88 29.58
CA PRO A 202 5.28 -9.17 30.50
C PRO A 202 5.77 -9.86 31.77
N GLN A 203 5.39 -9.32 32.93
CA GLN A 203 5.57 -9.99 34.22
C GLN A 203 4.64 -11.21 34.30
N ALA A 204 5.19 -12.32 34.78
CA ALA A 204 4.63 -13.67 34.71
C ALA A 204 3.56 -13.95 35.78
N ASN A 205 2.49 -13.15 35.82
CA ASN A 205 1.42 -13.33 36.80
C ASN A 205 0.04 -12.99 36.25
N ASN A 206 -0.37 -13.68 35.17
CA ASN A 206 -1.77 -14.05 34.92
C ASN A 206 -1.83 -15.10 33.81
N ALA A 207 -2.11 -16.36 34.17
CA ALA A 207 -2.35 -17.43 33.22
C ALA A 207 -3.71 -17.23 32.54
N HIS A 208 -3.72 -17.24 31.19
CA HIS A 208 -4.87 -17.18 30.27
C HIS A 208 -5.36 -15.83 29.73
N ALA A 209 -4.56 -14.76 29.76
CA ALA A 209 -4.73 -13.68 28.78
C ALA A 209 -4.00 -14.10 27.49
N HIS A 210 -4.75 -14.38 26.41
CA HIS A 210 -4.22 -14.85 25.13
C HIS A 210 -3.31 -13.76 24.57
N VAL A 211 -1.98 -13.87 24.72
CA VAL A 211 -1.07 -12.90 24.10
C VAL A 211 -1.27 -13.02 22.58
N PRO A 212 -1.76 -11.96 21.94
CA PRO A 212 -2.08 -11.95 20.52
C PRO A 212 -0.79 -12.06 19.70
N TYR A 213 -0.65 -13.13 18.93
CA TYR A 213 0.47 -13.30 18.02
C TYR A 213 0.42 -12.23 16.92
N ARG A 214 1.59 -11.77 16.50
CA ARG A 214 1.77 -10.75 15.45
C ARG A 214 2.53 -11.34 14.28
N TYR A 215 2.30 -10.82 13.08
CA TYR A 215 3.23 -11.06 11.97
C TYR A 215 4.43 -10.14 12.08
N LEU A 216 5.49 -10.48 11.36
CA LEU A 216 6.58 -9.57 11.13
C LEU A 216 6.17 -8.55 10.06
N ALA A 217 6.61 -7.30 10.19
CA ALA A 217 6.57 -6.33 9.09
C ALA A 217 7.88 -5.55 9.02
N GLY A 218 8.10 -4.80 7.95
CA GLY A 218 9.23 -3.90 7.86
C GLY A 218 9.00 -2.82 6.82
N THR A 219 9.84 -1.80 6.85
CA THR A 219 9.92 -0.76 5.84
C THR A 219 11.19 -0.97 5.02
N CYS A 220 11.12 -0.69 3.72
CA CYS A 220 12.25 -0.76 2.81
C CYS A 220 12.28 0.49 1.94
N ALA A 221 13.43 1.17 1.95
CA ALA A 221 13.72 2.33 1.10
C ALA A 221 14.84 2.05 0.10
N CYS A 222 15.08 0.78 -0.25
CA CYS A 222 16.09 0.46 -1.25
C CYS A 222 15.63 0.91 -2.64
N GLN A 223 16.59 1.28 -3.49
CA GLN A 223 16.32 1.75 -4.85
C GLN A 223 15.40 0.80 -5.64
N LEU A 224 15.56 -0.52 -5.43
CA LEU A 224 14.73 -1.52 -6.09
C LEU A 224 13.25 -1.42 -5.69
N CYS A 225 12.96 -1.25 -4.39
CA CYS A 225 11.60 -1.07 -3.89
C CYS A 225 11.02 0.28 -4.35
N CYS A 226 11.83 1.34 -4.37
CA CYS A 226 11.42 2.65 -4.88
C CYS A 226 11.02 2.55 -6.37
N LEU A 227 11.88 1.97 -7.20
CA LEU A 227 11.64 1.87 -8.65
C LEU A 227 10.56 0.85 -9.05
N THR A 228 10.17 -0.06 -8.16
CA THR A 228 9.09 -1.04 -8.41
C THR A 228 7.73 -0.61 -7.86
N SER A 229 7.69 0.21 -6.81
CA SER A 229 6.44 0.72 -6.22
C SER A 229 6.11 2.14 -6.69
N GLY A 230 7.12 2.98 -6.88
CA GLY A 230 7.01 4.43 -7.09
C GLY A 230 7.22 5.27 -5.83
N PHE A 231 7.35 4.65 -4.65
CA PHE A 231 7.36 5.35 -3.36
C PHE A 231 8.69 5.16 -2.60
N GLU A 232 9.11 6.18 -1.85
CA GLU A 232 10.37 6.18 -1.08
C GLU A 232 10.44 5.09 -0.02
N ILE A 233 9.31 4.80 0.63
CA ILE A 233 9.23 3.84 1.72
C ILE A 233 8.14 2.85 1.40
N GLN A 234 8.54 1.61 1.13
CA GLN A 234 7.62 0.50 0.95
C GLN A 234 7.47 -0.27 2.27
N THR A 235 6.25 -0.43 2.75
CA THR A 235 5.93 -1.29 3.89
C THR A 235 5.63 -2.71 3.41
N TRP A 236 6.11 -3.69 4.16
CA TRP A 236 5.92 -5.12 3.91
C TRP A 236 5.45 -5.81 5.18
N ALA A 237 4.53 -6.77 5.04
CA ALA A 237 4.17 -7.72 6.07
C ALA A 237 4.57 -9.13 5.61
N PHE A 238 5.28 -9.86 6.45
CA PHE A 238 5.74 -11.22 6.15
C PHE A 238 4.70 -12.20 6.66
N ILE A 239 3.78 -12.57 5.77
CA ILE A 239 2.67 -13.47 6.05
C ILE A 239 2.93 -14.79 5.34
N PRO A 240 2.90 -15.95 6.03
CA PRO A 240 3.02 -17.23 5.36
C PRO A 240 1.93 -17.41 4.31
N ARG A 241 2.29 -17.88 3.11
CA ARG A 241 1.35 -18.10 2.00
C ARG A 241 0.11 -18.92 2.40
N ARG A 242 0.27 -19.93 3.25
CA ARG A 242 -0.82 -20.77 3.79
C ARG A 242 -1.87 -19.98 4.59
N ASN A 243 -1.53 -18.79 5.08
CA ASN A 243 -2.41 -17.92 5.85
C ASN A 243 -3.11 -16.89 4.96
N ILE A 244 -2.97 -16.99 3.63
CA ILE A 244 -3.56 -16.06 2.66
C ILE A 244 -4.49 -16.85 1.73
N ALA A 245 -5.74 -16.42 1.65
CA ALA A 245 -6.68 -16.87 0.65
C ALA A 245 -7.06 -15.69 -0.27
N ILE A 246 -7.20 -15.96 -1.56
CA ILE A 246 -7.55 -14.97 -2.59
C ILE A 246 -8.95 -15.25 -3.13
N ARG A 247 -9.72 -14.18 -3.33
CA ARG A 247 -11.08 -14.26 -3.88
C ARG A 247 -11.02 -14.60 -5.37
N GLY A 248 -11.63 -15.72 -5.75
CA GLY A 248 -11.93 -16.00 -7.16
C GLY A 248 -13.23 -15.34 -7.61
N SER A 249 -13.37 -15.09 -8.90
CA SER A 249 -14.69 -14.80 -9.48
C SER A 249 -15.51 -16.09 -9.45
N SER A 250 -16.74 -16.04 -8.90
CA SER A 250 -17.67 -17.17 -9.04
C SER A 250 -18.04 -17.28 -10.52
N SER A 251 -17.73 -18.41 -11.16
CA SER A 251 -18.16 -18.69 -12.52
C SER A 251 -19.68 -18.83 -12.56
N SER A 252 -20.41 -17.73 -12.72
CA SER A 252 -21.76 -17.80 -13.27
C SER A 252 -21.63 -18.03 -14.77
N SER A 253 -22.20 -19.15 -15.19
CA SER A 253 -22.37 -19.61 -16.57
C SER A 253 -22.52 -18.49 -17.60
N SER A 254 -21.85 -18.70 -18.74
CA SER A 254 -22.01 -17.95 -19.98
C SER A 254 -23.48 -17.62 -20.29
N SER A 255 -23.88 -16.39 -20.00
CA SER A 255 -25.10 -15.80 -20.55
C SER A 255 -24.65 -14.68 -21.46
N SER A 256 -24.64 -14.97 -22.76
CA SER A 256 -24.48 -13.99 -23.84
C SER A 256 -25.47 -12.84 -23.64
N ILE A 257 -24.99 -11.60 -23.58
CA ILE A 257 -25.84 -10.40 -23.68
C ILE A 257 -25.23 -9.40 -24.66
N PRO A 258 -26.08 -8.70 -25.45
CA PRO A 258 -25.77 -8.22 -26.80
C PRO A 258 -25.05 -6.87 -26.86
N VAL A 259 -24.53 -6.58 -28.05
CA VAL A 259 -23.95 -5.30 -28.50
C VAL A 259 -24.83 -4.10 -28.08
N PRO A 260 -24.29 -3.03 -27.46
CA PRO A 260 -25.05 -1.81 -27.23
C PRO A 260 -25.09 -0.94 -28.48
N ALA A 261 -26.31 -0.53 -28.85
CA ALA A 261 -26.57 0.58 -29.75
C ALA A 261 -26.18 1.93 -29.10
N ALA A 262 -26.06 2.93 -29.96
CA ALA A 262 -25.61 4.31 -29.74
C ALA A 262 -26.25 5.07 -28.54
N PRO A 263 -25.62 6.17 -28.05
CA PRO A 263 -25.95 6.78 -26.77
C PRO A 263 -27.19 7.69 -26.84
N SER A 264 -27.99 7.68 -25.77
CA SER A 264 -28.95 8.75 -25.47
C SER A 264 -28.79 9.19 -24.01
N PRO A 265 -28.94 10.50 -23.72
CA PRO A 265 -28.72 11.08 -22.40
C PRO A 265 -30.02 11.04 -21.59
N LEU A 266 -29.96 10.51 -20.36
CA LEU A 266 -30.83 10.73 -19.19
C LEU A 266 -30.75 9.46 -18.32
N PHE A 267 -30.02 9.53 -17.20
CA PHE A 267 -29.85 8.38 -16.30
C PHE A 267 -31.07 8.24 -15.35
N PRO A 268 -31.70 7.04 -15.27
CA PRO A 268 -32.65 6.73 -14.19
C PRO A 268 -31.91 6.54 -12.85
N PRO A 269 -32.61 6.69 -11.70
CA PRO A 269 -32.03 6.57 -10.36
C PRO A 269 -31.47 5.17 -10.07
N PRO A 270 -30.55 5.03 -9.11
CA PRO A 270 -29.87 3.77 -8.82
C PRO A 270 -30.87 2.69 -8.39
N SER A 271 -30.86 1.58 -9.12
CA SER A 271 -31.62 0.39 -8.76
C SER A 271 -31.11 -0.18 -7.43
N PRO A 272 -31.98 -0.74 -6.56
CA PRO A 272 -31.55 -1.38 -5.32
C PRO A 272 -30.59 -2.55 -5.62
N PRO A 273 -29.65 -2.86 -4.71
CA PRO A 273 -28.67 -3.92 -4.94
C PRO A 273 -29.38 -5.27 -5.16
N PRO A 274 -28.95 -6.08 -6.15
CA PRO A 274 -29.53 -7.39 -6.37
C PRO A 274 -29.34 -8.28 -5.14
N SER A 275 -30.45 -8.77 -4.61
CA SER A 275 -30.58 -9.62 -3.41
C SER A 275 -30.24 -11.09 -3.66
N SER A 276 -29.10 -11.37 -4.29
CA SER A 276 -28.54 -12.73 -4.38
C SER A 276 -27.02 -12.68 -4.23
N LEU A 277 -26.52 -13.11 -3.07
CA LEU A 277 -25.10 -13.29 -2.81
C LEU A 277 -24.54 -14.34 -3.78
N ASN A 278 -23.76 -13.92 -4.76
CA ASN A 278 -22.70 -14.77 -5.28
C ASN A 278 -21.77 -15.09 -4.10
N HIS A 279 -21.77 -16.33 -3.64
CA HIS A 279 -20.88 -16.78 -2.57
C HIS A 279 -19.45 -16.73 -3.11
N ALA A 280 -18.78 -15.58 -2.91
CA ALA A 280 -17.42 -15.39 -3.34
C ALA A 280 -16.55 -16.51 -2.75
N THR A 281 -15.98 -17.35 -3.61
CA THR A 281 -15.16 -18.48 -3.17
C THR A 281 -13.74 -17.98 -2.95
N TYR A 282 -13.26 -18.08 -1.71
CA TYR A 282 -11.86 -17.85 -1.37
C TYR A 282 -11.09 -19.16 -1.51
N GLN A 283 -9.93 -19.10 -2.16
CA GLN A 283 -9.05 -20.24 -2.35
C GLN A 283 -7.67 -19.93 -1.74
N PRO A 284 -6.97 -20.91 -1.15
CA PRO A 284 -5.59 -20.72 -0.71
C PRO A 284 -4.72 -20.13 -1.82
N LEU A 285 -3.84 -19.19 -1.47
CA LEU A 285 -2.99 -18.53 -2.45
C LEU A 285 -1.98 -19.53 -3.07
N ASP A 286 -2.15 -19.82 -4.35
CA ASP A 286 -1.18 -20.50 -5.18
C ASP A 286 -0.85 -19.66 -6.42
N PHE A 287 0.38 -19.15 -6.50
CA PHE A 287 0.84 -18.34 -7.64
C PHE A 287 0.87 -19.14 -8.96
N SER A 288 0.93 -20.47 -8.90
CA SER A 288 0.93 -21.32 -10.09
C SER A 288 -0.49 -21.56 -10.63
N HIS A 289 -1.50 -21.46 -9.77
CA HIS A 289 -2.89 -21.78 -10.09
C HIS A 289 -3.84 -20.74 -9.48
N LEU A 290 -3.73 -19.50 -9.96
CA LEU A 290 -4.61 -18.43 -9.51
C LEU A 290 -6.06 -18.68 -9.97
N PRO A 291 -7.07 -18.31 -9.16
CA PRO A 291 -8.46 -18.40 -9.59
C PRO A 291 -8.73 -17.60 -10.86
N ALA A 292 -9.66 -18.07 -11.69
CA ALA A 292 -10.05 -17.38 -12.92
C ALA A 292 -10.53 -15.94 -12.64
N GLY A 293 -10.10 -15.01 -13.50
CA GLY A 293 -10.49 -13.61 -13.44
C GLY A 293 -9.73 -12.76 -12.40
N VAL A 294 -8.78 -13.33 -11.65
CA VAL A 294 -7.90 -12.57 -10.75
C VAL A 294 -6.84 -11.84 -11.58
N PRO A 295 -6.83 -10.49 -11.67
CA PRO A 295 -5.90 -9.75 -12.53
C PRO A 295 -4.56 -9.51 -11.83
N LEU A 296 -3.93 -10.57 -11.33
CA LEU A 296 -2.63 -10.51 -10.66
C LEU A 296 -1.52 -10.80 -11.66
N LYS A 297 -0.64 -9.82 -11.89
CA LYS A 297 0.47 -9.94 -12.84
C LYS A 297 1.79 -10.09 -12.10
N LYS A 298 2.56 -11.11 -12.48
CA LYS A 298 3.93 -11.34 -11.99
C LYS A 298 4.93 -10.47 -12.76
N TYR A 299 5.87 -9.89 -12.02
CA TYR A 299 7.06 -9.23 -12.52
C TYR A 299 8.27 -9.71 -11.74
N GLU A 300 9.32 -10.13 -12.44
CA GLU A 300 10.56 -10.56 -11.82
C GLU A 300 11.57 -9.41 -11.86
N SER A 301 11.85 -8.81 -10.71
CA SER A 301 12.75 -7.65 -10.64
C SER A 301 14.22 -8.08 -10.71
N SER A 302 14.52 -9.30 -10.33
CA SER A 302 15.82 -9.95 -10.53
C SER A 302 15.63 -11.46 -10.41
N PRO A 303 16.59 -12.30 -10.86
CA PRO A 303 16.45 -13.75 -10.80
C PRO A 303 16.04 -14.23 -9.40
N GLY A 304 14.89 -14.91 -9.32
CA GLY A 304 14.33 -15.41 -8.07
C GLY A 304 13.69 -14.36 -7.17
N ARG A 305 13.40 -13.15 -7.66
CA ARG A 305 12.68 -12.07 -6.93
C ARG A 305 11.43 -11.66 -7.69
N ALA A 306 10.31 -12.23 -7.28
CA ALA A 306 9.03 -11.97 -7.90
C ALA A 306 8.24 -10.91 -7.11
N ARG A 307 7.49 -10.12 -7.87
CA ARG A 307 6.52 -9.14 -7.40
C ARG A 307 5.23 -9.37 -8.14
N GLU A 308 4.12 -9.32 -7.43
CA GLU A 308 2.81 -9.43 -8.02
C GLU A 308 2.03 -8.15 -7.78
N PHE A 309 1.47 -7.59 -8.86
CA PHE A 309 0.68 -6.37 -8.82
C PHE A 309 -0.66 -6.55 -9.54
N CYS A 310 -1.64 -5.73 -9.16
CA CYS A 310 -2.93 -5.71 -9.82
C CYS A 310 -2.80 -5.06 -11.21
N ALA A 311 -3.12 -5.82 -12.27
CA ALA A 311 -3.04 -5.31 -13.64
C ALA A 311 -4.07 -4.19 -13.94
N VAL A 312 -5.08 -4.01 -13.09
CA VAL A 312 -6.12 -2.98 -13.25
C VAL A 312 -5.67 -1.64 -12.63
N CYS A 313 -5.04 -1.63 -11.46
CA CYS A 313 -4.72 -0.39 -10.73
C CYS A 313 -3.25 -0.22 -10.33
N GLY A 314 -2.37 -1.17 -10.69
CA GLY A 314 -0.94 -1.13 -10.38
C GLY A 314 -0.59 -1.39 -8.92
N ALA A 315 -1.55 -1.70 -8.06
CA ALA A 315 -1.27 -1.93 -6.64
C ALA A 315 -0.33 -3.12 -6.49
N THR A 316 0.83 -2.91 -5.88
CA THR A 316 1.74 -3.99 -5.48
C THR A 316 1.08 -4.77 -4.35
N VAL A 317 0.96 -6.10 -4.52
CA VAL A 317 0.22 -6.97 -3.59
C VAL A 317 1.17 -7.94 -2.89
N PHE A 318 2.04 -8.61 -3.65
CA PHE A 318 2.97 -9.58 -3.09
C PHE A 318 4.39 -9.29 -3.56
N TRP A 319 5.33 -9.67 -2.70
CA TRP A 319 6.73 -9.86 -3.02
C TRP A 319 7.14 -11.19 -2.40
N HIS A 320 7.86 -11.98 -3.16
CA HIS A 320 8.46 -13.21 -2.66
C HIS A 320 9.77 -13.49 -3.37
N ASP A 321 10.57 -14.32 -2.72
CA ASP A 321 11.83 -14.76 -3.26
C ASP A 321 11.96 -16.28 -3.23
N THR A 322 12.89 -16.75 -4.04
CA THR A 322 13.37 -18.13 -4.01
C THR A 322 14.78 -18.14 -3.42
N PHE A 323 14.96 -17.67 -2.18
CA PHE A 323 16.17 -18.06 -1.46
C PHE A 323 16.10 -19.55 -1.11
N PRO A 324 17.17 -20.33 -1.31
CA PRO A 324 17.31 -21.59 -0.61
C PRO A 324 17.25 -21.30 0.89
N ALA A 325 16.41 -22.05 1.61
CA ALA A 325 16.33 -22.00 3.07
C ALA A 325 17.68 -22.33 3.72
#